data_AF-A0A6A6ZT10-F1
#
_entry.id   AF-A0A6A6ZT10-F1
#
_cell.length_a   1.000
_cell.length_b   1.000
_cell.length_c   1.000
_cell.angle_alpha   90.00
_cell.angle_beta   90.00
_cell.angle_gamma   90.00
#
_symmetry.space_group_name_H-M   'P 1'
#
loop_
_entity.id
_entity.type
_entity.pdbx_description
1 polymer ?
#
loop_
_entity_poly.entity_id
_entity_poly.type
_entity_poly.pdbx_seq_one_letter_code
_entity_poly.pdbx_strand_id
1 'polypeptide(L)'
;MADARFVVFATLYIIWWPISHILKAAVFILTPVWRLVSFVFLPFIHLAQVIINIITFPFSGKWLDRIETLYIYLGTAGLIGCITGAVVFLIFKVISSSLNIDLVSMPQRQTKPQPQPQSRSHDQGRTAARFRTEQRVKKEEIIDYSPVSTPAVSNTVPVSHRQGLLSQAIIEEEDSDF
;
A
#
# COMPACT_ATOMS: atom_id res chain seq x y z
N MET A 1 39.28 -53.11 48.77
CA MET A 1 38.27 -52.06 48.99
C MET A 1 37.85 -51.61 47.60
N ALA A 2 36.58 -51.78 47.22
CA ALA A 2 36.13 -51.31 45.91
C ALA A 2 36.29 -49.78 45.87
N ASP A 3 37.01 -49.28 44.87
CA ASP A 3 37.28 -47.85 44.73
C ASP A 3 35.95 -47.12 44.56
N ALA A 4 35.57 -46.29 45.54
CA ALA A 4 34.27 -45.60 45.57
C ALA A 4 33.97 -44.82 44.28
N ARG A 5 35.02 -44.38 43.58
CA ARG A 5 34.94 -43.74 42.26
C ARG A 5 34.30 -44.66 41.21
N PHE A 6 34.72 -45.93 41.17
CA PHE A 6 34.19 -46.92 40.23
C PHE A 6 32.70 -47.17 40.46
N VAL A 7 32.28 -47.26 41.73
CA VAL A 7 30.87 -47.47 42.09
C VAL A 7 30.01 -46.28 41.67
N VAL A 8 30.49 -45.04 41.86
CA VAL A 8 29.79 -43.82 41.45
C VAL A 8 29.66 -43.71 39.93
N PHE A 9 30.72 -44.03 39.18
CA PHE A 9 30.64 -44.03 37.71
C PHE A 9 29.71 -45.13 37.19
N ALA A 10 29.72 -46.31 37.80
CA ALA A 10 28.84 -47.41 37.42
C ALA A 10 27.36 -47.05 37.66
N THR A 11 27.01 -46.44 38.80
CA THR A 11 25.64 -46.01 39.08
C THR A 11 25.18 -44.90 38.16
N LEU A 12 26.02 -43.89 37.90
CA LEU A 12 25.75 -42.83 36.91
C LEU A 12 25.52 -43.41 35.52
N TYR A 13 26.34 -44.37 35.09
CA TYR A 13 26.22 -44.98 33.77
C TYR A 13 24.92 -45.78 33.62
N ILE A 14 24.56 -46.56 34.64
CA ILE A 14 23.31 -47.33 34.68
C ILE A 14 22.09 -46.41 34.63
N ILE A 15 22.14 -45.25 35.28
CA ILE A 15 21.04 -44.26 35.25
C ILE A 15 21.02 -43.47 33.93
N TRP A 16 22.17 -43.15 33.36
CA TRP A 16 22.28 -42.37 32.13
C TRP A 16 21.80 -43.15 30.90
N TRP A 17 22.03 -44.46 30.87
CA TRP A 17 21.64 -45.33 29.77
C TRP A 17 20.14 -45.25 29.40
N PRO A 18 19.17 -45.45 30.33
CA PRO A 18 17.75 -45.34 30.02
C PRO A 18 17.32 -43.91 29.68
N ILE A 19 17.90 -42.90 30.34
CA ILE A 19 17.62 -41.48 30.05
C ILE A 19 17.97 -41.16 28.60
N SER A 20 19.15 -41.60 28.15
CA SER A 20 19.59 -41.38 26.77
C SER A 20 18.69 -42.09 25.74
N HIS A 21 18.17 -43.27 26.07
CA HIS A 21 17.25 -44.00 25.19
C HIS A 21 15.88 -43.32 25.11
N ILE A 22 15.33 -42.87 26.23
CA ILE A 22 14.07 -42.12 26.27
C ILE A 22 14.21 -40.82 25.49
N LEU A 23 15.31 -40.10 25.64
CA LEU A 23 15.57 -38.87 24.89
C LEU A 23 15.66 -39.13 23.38
N LYS A 24 16.38 -40.18 22.96
CA LYS A 24 16.46 -40.56 21.55
C LYS A 24 15.09 -40.96 20.99
N ALA A 25 14.30 -41.72 21.75
CA ALA A 25 12.94 -42.10 21.35
C ALA A 25 12.03 -40.87 21.22
N ALA A 26 12.11 -39.93 22.18
CA ALA A 26 11.36 -38.68 22.12
C ALA A 26 11.74 -37.85 20.89
N VAL A 27 13.05 -37.70 20.61
CA VAL A 27 13.52 -37.01 19.40
C VAL A 27 13.07 -37.73 18.14
N PHE A 28 13.11 -39.06 18.11
CA PHE A 28 12.66 -39.84 16.95
C PHE A 28 11.18 -39.60 16.63
N ILE A 29 10.33 -39.52 17.65
CA ILE A 29 8.89 -39.23 17.51
C ILE A 29 8.66 -37.76 17.15
N LEU A 30 9.45 -36.84 17.70
CA LEU A 30 9.31 -35.40 17.45
C LEU A 30 9.83 -34.99 16.06
N THR A 31 10.81 -35.72 15.53
CA THR A 31 11.45 -35.43 14.22
C THR A 31 10.46 -35.38 13.05
N PRO A 32 9.54 -36.34 12.82
CA PRO A 32 8.58 -36.25 11.72
C PRO A 32 7.61 -35.08 11.90
N VAL A 33 7.17 -34.80 13.14
CA VAL A 33 6.32 -33.63 13.44
C VAL A 33 7.05 -32.34 13.14
N TRP A 34 8.31 -32.23 13.56
CA TRP A 34 9.14 -31.06 13.27
C TRP A 34 9.38 -30.86 11.77
N ARG A 35 9.56 -31.95 11.01
CA ARG A 35 9.68 -31.90 9.55
C ARG A 35 8.39 -31.45 8.88
N LEU A 36 7.23 -31.95 9.32
CA LEU A 36 5.91 -31.53 8.83
C LEU A 36 5.67 -30.04 9.09
N VAL A 37 5.91 -29.59 10.32
CA VAL A 37 5.80 -28.17 10.68
C VAL A 37 6.77 -27.34 9.84
N SER A 38 8.03 -27.74 9.75
CA SER A 38 9.04 -27.03 8.94
C SER A 38 8.65 -26.97 7.48
N PHE A 39 8.06 -28.03 6.91
CA PHE A 39 7.58 -28.05 5.53
C PHE A 39 6.44 -27.07 5.30
N VAL A 40 5.50 -26.97 6.24
CA VAL A 40 4.40 -26.00 6.18
C VAL A 40 4.92 -24.57 6.32
N PHE A 41 5.91 -24.34 7.17
CA PHE A 41 6.51 -23.01 7.38
C PHE A 41 7.53 -22.61 6.29
N LEU A 42 8.10 -23.57 5.56
CA LEU A 42 9.09 -23.33 4.50
C LEU A 42 8.65 -22.29 3.45
N PRO A 43 7.44 -22.35 2.87
CA PRO A 43 6.98 -21.33 1.93
C PRO A 43 6.87 -19.94 2.57
N PHE A 44 6.51 -19.86 3.86
CA PHE A 44 6.44 -18.58 4.58
C PHE A 44 7.82 -18.01 4.86
N ILE A 45 8.81 -18.86 5.17
CA ILE A 45 10.21 -18.44 5.36
C ILE A 45 10.78 -17.90 4.06
N HIS A 46 10.55 -18.58 2.94
CA HIS A 46 10.95 -18.08 1.63
C HIS A 46 10.23 -16.81 1.24
N LEU A 47 8.93 -16.70 1.51
CA LEU A 47 8.16 -15.47 1.30
C LEU A 47 8.73 -14.32 2.13
N ALA A 48 9.04 -14.54 3.40
CA ALA A 48 9.67 -13.55 4.26
C ALA A 48 11.06 -13.14 3.74
N GLN A 49 11.88 -14.08 3.31
CA GLN A 49 13.18 -13.78 2.69
C GLN A 49 13.04 -12.98 1.40
N VAL A 50 12.05 -13.28 0.56
CA VAL A 50 11.77 -12.52 -0.66
C VAL A 50 11.30 -11.11 -0.31
N ILE A 51 10.41 -10.94 0.65
CA ILE A 51 9.95 -9.63 1.12
C ILE A 51 11.12 -8.82 1.68
N ILE A 52 11.94 -9.42 2.55
CA ILE A 52 13.14 -8.77 3.10
C ILE A 52 14.10 -8.41 1.98
N ASN A 53 14.35 -9.30 1.01
CA ASN A 53 15.18 -8.98 -0.13
C ASN A 53 14.58 -7.85 -0.95
N ILE A 54 13.28 -7.82 -1.26
CA ILE A 54 12.65 -6.72 -2.01
C ILE A 54 12.79 -5.39 -1.27
N ILE A 55 12.59 -5.39 0.06
CA ILE A 55 12.72 -4.19 0.89
C ILE A 55 14.17 -3.74 0.98
N THR A 56 15.12 -4.67 1.06
CA THR A 56 16.55 -4.40 1.26
C THR A 56 17.32 -4.28 -0.05
N PHE A 57 16.73 -4.69 -1.17
CA PHE A 57 17.27 -4.58 -2.54
C PHE A 57 17.62 -3.15 -2.92
N PRO A 58 16.76 -2.12 -2.66
CA PRO A 58 17.18 -0.75 -2.87
C PRO A 58 18.38 -0.38 -1.99
N PHE A 59 18.42 -0.82 -0.73
CA PHE A 59 19.47 -0.45 0.22
C PHE A 59 20.83 -1.12 0.01
N SER A 60 20.90 -2.27 -0.67
CA SER A 60 22.10 -3.12 -0.65
C SER A 60 23.20 -2.75 -1.67
N GLY A 61 22.93 -1.90 -2.66
CA GLY A 61 23.84 -1.78 -3.81
C GLY A 61 24.38 -0.38 -4.08
N LYS A 62 23.50 0.59 -4.32
CA LYS A 62 23.86 1.88 -4.95
C LYS A 62 22.90 3.03 -4.58
N TRP A 63 21.86 2.79 -3.78
CA TRP A 63 20.93 3.84 -3.41
C TRP A 63 21.38 4.69 -2.23
N LEU A 64 22.30 4.23 -1.38
CA LEU A 64 22.79 5.06 -0.28
C LEU A 64 23.44 6.36 -0.80
N ASP A 65 24.25 6.24 -1.86
CA ASP A 65 24.86 7.36 -2.58
C ASP A 65 23.82 8.21 -3.34
N ARG A 66 22.75 7.56 -3.85
CA ARG A 66 21.60 8.28 -4.40
C ARG A 66 20.72 8.96 -3.36
N ILE A 67 20.66 8.47 -2.13
CA ILE A 67 19.89 9.08 -1.04
C ILE A 67 20.61 10.35 -0.57
N GLU A 68 21.94 10.35 -0.54
CA GLU A 68 22.73 11.56 -0.27
C GLU A 68 22.49 12.62 -1.36
N THR A 69 22.64 12.24 -2.63
CA THR A 69 22.36 13.18 -3.74
C THR A 69 20.89 13.63 -3.79
N LEU A 70 19.93 12.75 -3.49
CA LEU A 70 18.50 13.09 -3.42
C LEU A 70 18.21 14.03 -2.26
N TYR A 71 18.81 13.82 -1.08
CA TYR A 71 18.67 14.69 0.07
C TYR A 71 19.24 16.08 -0.22
N ILE A 72 20.41 16.15 -0.87
CA ILE A 72 21.02 17.41 -1.30
C ILE A 72 20.16 18.11 -2.36
N TYR A 73 19.67 17.41 -3.37
CA TYR A 73 18.81 18.00 -4.42
C TYR A 73 17.45 18.45 -3.87
N LEU A 74 16.82 17.65 -3.00
CA LEU A 74 15.53 17.99 -2.41
C LEU A 74 15.66 19.14 -1.40
N GLY A 75 16.74 19.13 -0.61
CA GLY A 75 17.07 20.21 0.32
C GLY A 75 17.35 21.53 -0.40
N THR A 76 18.18 21.50 -1.44
CA THR A 76 18.48 22.68 -2.25
C THR A 76 17.25 23.18 -3.02
N ALA A 77 16.48 22.29 -3.65
CA ALA A 77 15.23 22.66 -4.33
C ALA A 77 14.21 23.26 -3.36
N GLY A 78 14.05 22.70 -2.16
CA GLY A 78 13.18 23.23 -1.12
C GLY A 78 13.65 24.59 -0.60
N LEU A 79 14.95 24.77 -0.39
CA LEU A 79 15.54 26.03 0.07
C LEU A 79 15.39 27.13 -0.99
N ILE A 80 15.71 26.83 -2.24
CA ILE A 80 15.53 27.75 -3.37
C ILE A 80 14.05 28.09 -3.56
N GLY A 81 13.16 27.11 -3.49
CA GLY A 81 11.71 27.33 -3.58
C GLY A 81 11.18 28.20 -2.44
N CYS A 82 11.67 27.99 -1.21
CA CYS A 82 11.27 28.78 -0.05
C CYS A 82 11.77 30.24 -0.15
N ILE A 83 13.04 30.45 -0.53
CA ILE A 83 13.60 31.79 -0.76
C ILE A 83 12.83 32.50 -1.87
N THR A 84 12.64 31.83 -3.01
CA THR A 84 11.92 32.40 -4.15
C THR A 84 10.48 32.72 -3.78
N GLY A 85 9.79 31.80 -3.09
CA GLY A 85 8.43 32.02 -2.60
C GLY A 85 8.33 33.17 -1.61
N ALA A 86 9.30 33.33 -0.70
CA ALA A 86 9.36 34.44 0.24
C ALA A 86 9.61 35.78 -0.47
N VAL A 87 10.52 35.82 -1.44
CA VAL A 87 10.78 37.00 -2.26
C VAL A 87 9.53 37.40 -3.04
N VAL A 88 8.88 36.45 -3.72
CA VAL A 88 7.64 36.69 -4.44
C VAL A 88 6.54 37.17 -3.50
N PHE A 89 6.38 36.54 -2.33
CA PHE A 89 5.40 36.96 -1.32
C PHE A 89 5.66 38.38 -0.82
N LEU A 90 6.92 38.75 -0.58
CA LEU A 90 7.28 40.11 -0.18
C LEU A 90 7.00 41.12 -1.29
N ILE A 91 7.32 40.79 -2.54
CA ILE A 91 7.03 41.63 -3.70
C ILE A 91 5.51 41.84 -3.82
N PHE A 92 4.72 40.76 -3.75
CA PHE A 92 3.26 40.86 -3.74
C PHE A 92 2.75 41.68 -2.56
N LYS A 93 3.31 41.49 -1.36
CA LYS A 93 2.93 42.26 -0.17
C LYS A 93 3.24 43.75 -0.33
N VAL A 94 4.39 44.10 -0.89
CA VAL A 94 4.77 45.49 -1.17
C VAL A 94 3.89 46.08 -2.25
N ILE A 95 3.60 45.35 -3.32
CA ILE A 95 2.72 45.79 -4.40
C ILE A 95 1.30 45.99 -3.89
N SER A 96 0.75 45.03 -3.13
CA SER A 96 -0.57 45.15 -2.51
C SER A 96 -0.64 46.30 -1.49
N SER A 97 0.42 46.50 -0.71
CA SER A 97 0.50 47.60 0.26
C SER A 97 0.69 48.96 -0.41
N SER A 98 1.40 49.04 -1.54
CA SER A 98 1.65 50.28 -2.27
C SER A 98 0.47 50.68 -3.16
N LEU A 99 -0.27 49.72 -3.71
CA LEU A 99 -1.49 50.00 -4.48
C LEU A 99 -2.74 50.15 -3.61
N ASN A 100 -2.65 49.95 -2.29
CA ASN A 100 -3.80 50.05 -1.37
C ASN A 100 -5.01 49.23 -1.87
N ILE A 101 -4.75 48.01 -2.36
CA ILE A 101 -5.80 47.06 -2.77
C ILE A 101 -6.34 46.41 -1.49
N ASP A 102 -7.05 47.21 -0.69
CA ASP A 102 -7.86 46.71 0.42
C ASP A 102 -9.33 46.50 0.00
N LEU A 103 -9.59 46.56 -1.31
CA LEU A 103 -10.92 46.39 -1.89
C LEU A 103 -10.81 45.40 -3.04
N VAL A 104 -11.56 44.30 -2.95
CA VAL A 104 -11.86 43.35 -4.04
C VAL A 104 -10.85 42.22 -4.30
N SER A 105 -10.25 41.61 -3.28
CA SER A 105 -9.73 40.24 -3.41
C SER A 105 -9.70 39.48 -2.09
N MET A 106 -10.90 39.11 -1.62
CA MET A 106 -11.08 37.90 -0.82
C MET A 106 -12.13 37.05 -1.55
N PRO A 107 -11.82 35.77 -1.79
CA PRO A 107 -12.46 34.77 -0.96
C PRO A 107 -11.42 34.13 -0.06
N GLN A 108 -11.27 34.73 1.11
CA GLN A 108 -11.25 34.08 2.42
C GLN A 108 -10.90 32.58 2.40
N ARG A 109 -9.59 32.28 2.31
CA ARG A 109 -9.06 31.03 2.86
C ARG A 109 -8.48 31.31 4.24
N GLN A 110 -9.38 31.26 5.22
CA GLN A 110 -9.17 30.81 6.60
C GLN A 110 -7.76 30.98 7.19
N THR A 111 -7.52 32.13 7.81
CA THR A 111 -6.71 32.20 9.03
C THR A 111 -7.40 33.16 9.99
N LYS A 112 -7.94 32.63 11.08
CA LYS A 112 -8.38 33.43 12.23
C LYS A 112 -7.73 32.85 13.48
N PRO A 113 -6.84 33.58 14.17
CA PRO A 113 -6.65 33.40 15.60
C PRO A 113 -7.78 34.14 16.36
N GLN A 114 -8.21 33.55 17.47
CA GLN A 114 -9.19 33.94 18.52
C GLN A 114 -9.26 35.43 18.94
N PRO A 115 -10.23 35.91 19.79
CA PRO A 115 -11.17 35.20 20.69
C PRO A 115 -12.67 35.67 20.72
N GLN A 116 -13.50 34.85 21.41
CA GLN A 116 -14.86 34.97 22.04
C GLN A 116 -15.59 36.34 22.23
N PRO A 117 -16.87 36.41 22.72
CA PRO A 117 -18.01 35.46 22.76
C PRO A 117 -19.39 36.09 22.40
N GLN A 118 -20.47 35.29 22.39
CA GLN A 118 -21.89 35.61 22.73
C GLN A 118 -22.99 35.35 21.66
N SER A 119 -24.13 34.85 22.20
CA SER A 119 -25.49 34.71 21.65
C SER A 119 -25.73 33.63 20.60
N ARG A 120 -26.33 32.48 20.99
CA ARG A 120 -27.77 32.22 21.20
C ARG A 120 -28.52 31.91 19.90
N SER A 121 -28.95 30.63 19.83
CA SER A 121 -30.28 30.17 19.38
C SER A 121 -30.66 30.36 17.91
N HIS A 122 -30.92 29.26 17.21
CA HIS A 122 -32.27 28.78 16.82
C HIS A 122 -32.14 27.84 15.61
N ASP A 123 -32.76 26.67 15.73
CA ASP A 123 -33.27 25.74 14.72
C ASP A 123 -32.78 25.82 13.26
N GLN A 124 -32.48 24.66 12.67
CA GLN A 124 -33.41 23.99 11.74
C GLN A 124 -32.73 22.79 11.07
N GLY A 125 -32.69 21.66 11.77
CA GLY A 125 -32.54 20.37 11.12
C GLY A 125 -33.82 20.03 10.35
N ARG A 126 -33.80 20.06 9.01
CA ARG A 126 -34.71 19.30 8.10
C ARG A 126 -34.53 19.72 6.63
N THR A 127 -33.57 19.15 5.89
CA THR A 127 -33.62 19.21 4.42
C THR A 127 -32.91 18.04 3.71
N ALA A 128 -33.12 16.80 4.16
CA ALA A 128 -32.75 15.61 3.36
C ALA A 128 -33.96 14.98 2.62
N ALA A 129 -35.19 15.29 3.05
CA ALA A 129 -36.41 14.71 2.47
C ALA A 129 -36.91 15.44 1.20
N ARG A 130 -36.63 16.74 1.06
CA ARG A 130 -37.09 17.56 -0.09
C ARG A 130 -36.33 17.24 -1.40
N PHE A 131 -35.06 16.85 -1.32
CA PHE A 131 -34.29 16.43 -2.50
C PHE A 131 -34.76 15.10 -3.10
N ARG A 132 -35.46 14.24 -2.34
CA ARG A 132 -35.97 12.94 -2.85
C ARG A 132 -37.31 13.07 -3.58
N THR A 133 -38.11 14.08 -3.27
CA THR A 133 -39.42 14.29 -3.91
C THR A 133 -39.28 14.94 -5.29
N GLU A 134 -38.27 15.79 -5.50
CA GLU A 134 -38.05 16.46 -6.78
C GLU A 134 -37.55 15.51 -7.89
N GLN A 135 -36.86 14.43 -7.55
CA GLN A 135 -36.42 13.43 -8.54
C GLN A 135 -37.52 12.48 -9.00
N ARG A 136 -38.62 12.32 -8.25
CA ARG A 136 -39.73 11.43 -8.66
C ARG A 136 -40.65 12.08 -9.69
N VAL A 137 -40.90 13.39 -9.57
CA VAL A 137 -41.71 14.14 -10.54
C VAL A 137 -41.07 14.12 -11.93
N LYS A 138 -39.73 14.21 -12.01
CA LYS A 138 -39.01 14.19 -13.30
C LYS A 138 -38.98 12.81 -13.98
N LYS A 139 -39.39 11.74 -13.28
CA LYS A 139 -39.42 10.37 -13.82
C LYS A 139 -40.82 9.95 -14.29
N GLU A 140 -41.88 10.60 -13.81
CA GLU A 140 -43.26 10.33 -14.25
C GLU A 140 -43.61 11.00 -15.59
N GLU A 141 -42.95 12.12 -15.95
CA GLU A 141 -43.20 12.82 -17.22
C GLU A 141 -42.68 12.08 -18.47
N ILE A 142 -41.79 11.09 -18.31
CA ILE A 142 -41.20 10.34 -19.44
C ILE A 142 -41.98 9.05 -19.75
N ILE A 143 -42.98 8.68 -18.94
CA ILE A 143 -43.64 7.36 -19.02
C ILE A 143 -44.94 7.38 -19.87
N ASP A 144 -45.42 8.54 -20.32
CA ASP A 144 -46.72 8.68 -21.01
C ASP A 144 -46.66 8.66 -22.56
N TYR A 145 -45.91 7.70 -23.13
CA TYR A 145 -46.12 7.24 -24.51
C TYR A 145 -45.93 5.71 -24.58
N SER A 146 -47.04 4.99 -24.72
CA SER A 146 -47.15 3.52 -24.86
C SER A 146 -47.16 3.12 -26.36
N PRO A 147 -47.24 1.83 -26.81
CA PRO A 147 -47.13 0.54 -26.09
C PRO A 147 -46.36 -0.61 -26.83
N VAL A 148 -46.15 -1.75 -26.13
CA VAL A 148 -46.16 -3.17 -26.62
C VAL A 148 -44.91 -3.84 -27.25
N SER A 149 -44.55 -4.99 -26.64
CA SER A 149 -43.99 -6.27 -27.19
C SER A 149 -42.57 -6.76 -26.81
N THR A 150 -42.57 -7.70 -25.86
CA THR A 150 -41.74 -8.93 -25.69
C THR A 150 -40.25 -8.89 -25.27
N PRO A 151 -39.80 -9.86 -24.43
CA PRO A 151 -38.43 -9.94 -23.92
C PRO A 151 -37.55 -10.84 -24.80
N ALA A 152 -36.43 -10.32 -25.30
CA ALA A 152 -35.43 -11.09 -26.01
C ALA A 152 -34.11 -11.14 -25.22
N VAL A 153 -33.84 -12.32 -24.66
CA VAL A 153 -32.52 -12.74 -24.17
C VAL A 153 -31.52 -12.62 -25.33
N SER A 154 -30.45 -11.83 -25.14
CA SER A 154 -29.23 -11.99 -25.91
C SER A 154 -28.01 -11.85 -25.00
N ASN A 155 -27.36 -12.98 -24.75
CA ASN A 155 -26.01 -13.03 -24.22
C ASN A 155 -25.08 -12.34 -25.22
N THR A 156 -24.50 -11.20 -24.84
CA THR A 156 -23.41 -10.58 -25.58
C THR A 156 -22.26 -10.30 -24.62
N VAL A 157 -21.29 -11.22 -24.63
CA VAL A 157 -19.95 -11.02 -24.09
C VAL A 157 -19.25 -10.01 -25.02
N PRO A 158 -18.76 -8.85 -24.53
CA PRO A 158 -17.86 -8.04 -25.33
C PRO A 158 -16.47 -8.67 -25.32
N VAL A 159 -16.20 -9.50 -26.34
CA VAL A 159 -14.84 -9.88 -26.74
C VAL A 159 -14.16 -8.61 -27.26
N SER A 160 -13.31 -8.02 -26.43
CA SER A 160 -12.48 -6.87 -26.80
C SER A 160 -11.36 -7.34 -27.73
N HIS A 161 -11.61 -7.26 -29.03
CA HIS A 161 -10.61 -7.40 -30.08
C HIS A 161 -9.69 -6.18 -30.03
N ARG A 162 -8.49 -6.33 -29.47
CA ARG A 162 -7.36 -5.44 -29.74
C ARG A 162 -6.19 -6.27 -30.25
N GLN A 163 -6.26 -6.53 -31.56
CA GLN A 163 -5.10 -6.81 -32.40
C GLN A 163 -4.12 -5.64 -32.30
N GLY A 164 -2.88 -5.92 -31.89
CA GLY A 164 -1.79 -4.96 -31.85
C GLY A 164 -0.49 -5.62 -32.32
N LEU A 165 -0.24 -5.52 -33.63
CA LEU A 165 1.02 -5.40 -34.40
C LEU A 165 2.37 -5.97 -33.88
N LEU A 166 2.38 -6.95 -32.97
CA LEU A 166 3.60 -7.64 -32.52
C LEU A 166 3.53 -9.17 -32.70
N SER A 167 2.57 -9.66 -33.48
CA SER A 167 2.70 -10.99 -34.11
C SER A 167 3.63 -10.88 -35.31
N GLN A 168 4.90 -10.57 -35.08
CA GLN A 168 5.93 -10.82 -36.08
C GLN A 168 6.13 -12.33 -36.14
N ALA A 169 5.54 -12.94 -37.17
CA ALA A 169 6.05 -14.20 -37.68
C ALA A 169 7.47 -13.91 -38.20
N ILE A 170 8.47 -14.55 -37.60
CA ILE A 170 9.82 -14.59 -38.15
C ILE A 170 9.72 -15.50 -39.36
N ILE A 171 9.78 -14.89 -40.54
CA ILE A 171 9.75 -15.56 -41.83
C ILE A 171 11.16 -16.11 -42.10
N GLU A 172 11.18 -17.36 -42.54
CA GLU A 172 12.32 -18.17 -42.92
C GLU A 172 13.05 -17.53 -44.12
N GLU A 173 14.31 -17.15 -43.95
CA GLU A 173 15.23 -16.89 -45.07
C GLU A 173 16.05 -18.17 -45.28
N GLU A 174 15.56 -19.04 -46.18
CA GLU A 174 16.44 -19.91 -46.97
C GLU A 174 16.84 -19.11 -48.23
N ASP A 175 18.11 -18.72 -48.30
CA ASP A 175 18.82 -18.26 -49.51
C ASP A 175 20.26 -18.78 -49.37
N SER A 176 20.58 -19.90 -50.01
CA SER A 176 21.07 -20.03 -51.40
C SER A 176 22.61 -20.01 -51.51
N ASP A 177 23.11 -21.15 -51.99
CA ASP A 177 24.36 -21.44 -52.71
C ASP A 177 25.70 -20.90 -52.16
N PHE A 178 26.47 -21.79 -51.50
CA PHE A 178 27.89 -22.10 -51.80
C PHE A 178 28.34 -23.40 -51.11
#